data_AF-A0A978VX60-F1
#
_entry.id   AF-A0A978VX60-F1
#
_cell.length_a   1.000
_cell.length_b   1.000
_cell.length_c   1.000
_cell.angle_alpha   90.00
_cell.angle_beta   90.00
_cell.angle_gamma   90.00
#
_symmetry.space_group_name_H-M   'P 1'
#
loop_
_entity.id
_entity.type
_entity.pdbx_description
1 polymer ?
#
loop_
_entity_poly.entity_id
_entity_poly.type
_entity_poly.pdbx_seq_one_letter_code
_entity_poly.pdbx_strand_id
1 'polypeptide(L)'
;MEGNLRGRRRVQFFNCNLKLVGARHYKKGVIAANPYIVVTMKSSRDTDAHWTHTSSTAAGNYVEDVSYFGYANGTDRDQTIVDGVDAISISLGFDNVPSYDDAIAVASFAAMEEGSIDRSYGGTLTLGNGITLVGWSLFPRNAPVENFPLIYSKIFSSCNSLELLLDSAPEGIIICDDTRPVSKQIKRVTEA
;
A
#
# COMPACT_ATOMS: atom_id res chain seq x y z
N MET A 1 -19.17 -17.36 29.69
CA MET A 1 -18.85 -16.31 30.68
C MET A 1 -19.20 -14.98 30.05
N GLU A 2 -20.30 -14.37 30.49
CA GLU A 2 -20.82 -13.10 29.97
C GLU A 2 -20.13 -11.92 30.67
N GLY A 3 -19.38 -11.13 29.92
CA GLY A 3 -18.78 -9.87 30.38
C GLY A 3 -19.67 -8.68 30.03
N ASN A 4 -20.19 -8.01 31.05
CA ASN A 4 -21.10 -6.88 30.95
C ASN A 4 -20.33 -5.55 30.71
N LEU A 5 -20.30 -5.04 29.48
CA LEU A 5 -19.77 -3.69 29.19
C LEU A 5 -20.87 -2.64 29.32
N ARG A 6 -20.76 -1.82 30.37
CA ARG A 6 -21.67 -0.71 30.71
C ARG A 6 -21.67 0.38 29.61
N GLY A 7 -22.88 0.71 29.13
CA GLY A 7 -23.27 2.07 28.73
C GLY A 7 -22.64 2.68 27.48
N ARG A 8 -23.15 2.32 26.29
CA ARG A 8 -23.37 3.19 25.11
C ARG A 8 -24.09 2.37 24.03
N ARG A 9 -25.12 2.95 23.39
CA ARG A 9 -26.00 2.28 22.40
C ARG A 9 -25.18 1.53 21.34
N ARG A 10 -25.28 0.20 21.37
CA ARG A 10 -24.70 -0.74 20.39
C ARG A 10 -25.49 -0.60 19.08
N VAL A 11 -24.93 0.10 18.09
CA VAL A 11 -25.42 -0.02 16.70
C VAL A 11 -24.57 -1.11 16.07
N GLN A 12 -25.16 -2.31 15.96
CA GLN A 12 -24.50 -3.53 15.50
C GLN A 12 -24.48 -3.55 13.97
N PHE A 13 -23.32 -3.30 13.37
CA PHE A 13 -23.05 -3.58 11.94
C PHE A 13 -21.67 -4.23 11.72
N PHE A 14 -21.04 -4.74 12.79
CA PHE A 14 -19.81 -5.53 12.73
C PHE A 14 -19.88 -6.66 13.75
N ASN A 15 -19.64 -7.89 13.30
CA ASN A 15 -19.48 -9.04 14.18
C ASN A 15 -18.04 -9.05 14.70
N CYS A 16 -17.82 -8.40 15.84
CA CYS A 16 -16.61 -8.61 16.62
C CYS A 16 -16.49 -10.10 17.00
N ASN A 17 -15.27 -10.59 17.12
CA ASN A 17 -14.96 -11.95 17.54
C ASN A 17 -13.82 -11.93 18.57
N LEU A 18 -13.24 -13.09 18.89
CA LEU A 18 -12.13 -13.19 19.85
C LEU A 18 -10.80 -12.59 19.34
N LYS A 19 -10.73 -12.18 18.06
CA LYS A 19 -9.59 -11.53 17.45
C LYS A 19 -9.82 -10.02 17.29
N LEU A 20 -10.92 -9.64 16.64
CA LEU A 20 -11.40 -8.26 16.55
C LEU A 20 -12.40 -8.01 17.68
N VAL A 21 -11.89 -7.67 18.87
CA VAL A 21 -12.69 -7.52 20.09
C VAL A 21 -13.47 -6.19 20.17
N GLY A 22 -13.13 -5.22 19.33
CA GLY A 22 -13.83 -3.95 19.26
C GLY A 22 -13.54 -3.15 17.98
N ALA A 23 -14.54 -2.41 17.52
CA ALA A 23 -14.40 -1.50 16.37
C ALA A 23 -15.17 -0.19 16.64
N ARG A 24 -14.55 0.94 16.33
CA ARG A 24 -15.11 2.28 16.52
C ARG A 24 -14.81 3.17 15.32
N HIS A 25 -15.67 4.15 15.06
CA HIS A 25 -15.44 5.17 14.03
C HIS A 25 -15.79 6.56 14.58
N TYR A 26 -15.05 7.57 14.16
CA TYR A 26 -15.16 8.94 14.66
C TYR A 26 -15.42 9.91 13.51
N LYS A 27 -16.68 10.34 13.33
CA LYS A 27 -17.09 11.24 12.24
C LYS A 27 -17.54 12.63 12.68
N LYS A 28 -17.59 12.87 14.00
CA LYS A 28 -18.14 14.11 14.56
C LYS A 28 -17.36 15.36 14.12
N GLY A 29 -16.04 15.29 14.04
CA GLY A 29 -15.20 16.40 13.57
C GLY A 29 -15.49 16.78 12.12
N VAL A 30 -15.65 15.79 11.25
CA VAL A 30 -15.96 16.00 9.82
C VAL A 30 -17.33 16.69 9.66
N ILE A 31 -18.35 16.23 10.39
CA ILE A 31 -19.69 16.84 10.35
C ILE A 31 -19.70 18.23 10.97
N ALA A 32 -18.91 18.47 12.02
CA ALA A 32 -18.79 19.79 12.64
C ALA A 32 -18.12 20.81 11.71
N ALA A 33 -17.11 20.38 10.94
CA ALA A 33 -16.42 21.22 9.97
C ALA A 33 -17.27 21.53 8.73
N ASN A 34 -18.09 20.57 8.27
CA ASN A 34 -19.03 20.77 7.17
C ASN A 34 -20.34 20.00 7.40
N PRO A 35 -21.41 20.65 7.87
CA PRO A 35 -22.69 19.99 8.16
C PRO A 35 -23.37 19.36 6.95
N TYR A 36 -23.04 19.80 5.73
CA TYR A 36 -23.65 19.34 4.48
C TYR A 36 -22.90 18.16 3.85
N ILE A 37 -21.78 17.71 4.44
CA ILE A 37 -21.00 16.60 3.88
C ILE A 37 -21.75 15.27 4.01
N VAL A 38 -21.87 14.56 2.89
CA VAL A 38 -22.50 13.24 2.86
C VAL A 38 -21.44 12.19 3.15
N VAL A 39 -21.35 11.77 4.42
CA VAL A 39 -20.53 10.62 4.81
C VAL A 39 -21.20 9.34 4.32
N THR A 40 -20.66 8.77 3.25
CA THR A 40 -21.17 7.55 2.58
C THR A 40 -21.01 6.32 3.47
N MET A 41 -19.85 6.15 4.12
CA MET A 41 -19.59 5.04 5.04
C MET A 41 -19.73 5.49 6.50
N LYS A 42 -20.83 5.09 7.16
CA LYS A 42 -21.16 5.48 8.55
C LYS A 42 -20.78 4.41 9.58
N SER A 43 -19.73 3.64 9.30
CA SER A 43 -19.29 2.51 10.12
C SER A 43 -17.77 2.48 10.27
N SER A 44 -17.26 1.51 11.02
CA SER A 44 -15.83 1.19 11.10
C SER A 44 -15.33 0.33 9.93
N ARG A 45 -16.15 0.13 8.88
CA ARG A 45 -15.72 -0.58 7.68
C ARG A 45 -14.68 0.26 6.95
N ASP A 46 -13.52 -0.33 6.73
CA ASP A 46 -12.50 0.25 5.86
C ASP A 46 -12.95 0.15 4.39
N THR A 47 -12.85 1.27 3.67
CA THR A 47 -13.13 1.37 2.23
C THR A 47 -11.92 1.84 1.43
N ASP A 48 -10.81 2.10 2.11
CA ASP A 48 -9.54 2.58 1.56
C ASP A 48 -8.47 1.48 1.54
N ALA A 49 -8.67 0.43 2.35
CA ALA A 49 -7.78 -0.72 2.55
C ALA A 49 -6.48 -0.44 3.32
N HIS A 50 -6.08 0.83 3.47
CA HIS A 50 -4.90 1.22 4.24
C HIS A 50 -4.91 0.70 5.68
N TRP A 51 -6.06 0.83 6.36
CA TRP A 51 -6.22 0.36 7.74
C TRP A 51 -6.30 -1.15 7.84
N THR A 52 -6.89 -1.80 6.85
CA THR A 52 -6.92 -3.26 6.75
C THR A 52 -5.50 -3.81 6.63
N HIS A 53 -4.70 -3.24 5.72
CA HIS A 53 -3.28 -3.61 5.54
C HIS A 53 -2.46 -3.36 6.80
N THR A 54 -2.61 -2.19 7.42
CA THR A 54 -1.90 -1.85 8.67
C THR A 54 -2.28 -2.80 9.81
N SER A 55 -3.57 -3.11 9.96
CA SER A 55 -4.06 -3.98 11.03
C SER A 55 -3.63 -5.44 10.82
N SER A 56 -3.57 -5.93 9.58
CA SER A 56 -3.06 -7.28 9.29
C SER A 56 -1.56 -7.41 9.55
N THR A 57 -0.76 -6.38 9.27
CA THR A 57 0.69 -6.38 9.61
C THR A 57 0.95 -6.18 11.11
N ALA A 58 0.09 -5.44 11.82
CA ALA A 58 0.30 -5.22 13.25
C ALA A 58 -0.12 -6.44 14.09
N ALA A 59 -1.23 -7.09 13.71
CA ALA A 59 -1.84 -8.15 14.49
C ALA A 59 -2.69 -9.10 13.64
N GLY A 60 -2.23 -9.49 12.44
CA GLY A 60 -2.91 -10.47 11.58
C GLY A 60 -3.08 -11.82 12.25
N ASN A 61 -4.03 -12.63 11.77
CA ASN A 61 -4.01 -14.06 12.10
C ASN A 61 -3.21 -14.81 11.04
N TYR A 62 -2.80 -16.04 11.35
CA TYR A 62 -2.20 -16.91 10.35
C TYR A 62 -3.16 -17.11 9.18
N VAL A 63 -2.67 -16.81 7.98
CA VAL A 63 -3.36 -17.13 6.73
C VAL A 63 -2.37 -17.83 5.82
N GLU A 64 -2.67 -19.08 5.50
CA GLU A 64 -1.88 -19.90 4.58
C GLU A 64 -2.19 -19.55 3.13
N ASP A 65 -1.24 -19.87 2.23
CA ASP A 65 -1.36 -19.72 0.77
C ASP A 65 -1.76 -18.30 0.30
N VAL A 66 -1.23 -17.27 0.97
CA VAL A 66 -1.41 -15.88 0.54
C VAL A 66 -0.30 -15.46 -0.41
N SER A 67 -0.65 -14.60 -1.38
CA SER A 67 0.31 -13.99 -2.29
C SER A 67 -0.19 -12.63 -2.76
N TYR A 68 0.73 -11.76 -3.15
CA TYR A 68 0.43 -10.56 -3.92
C TYR A 68 0.60 -10.86 -5.40
N PHE A 69 -0.49 -11.25 -6.09
CA PHE A 69 -0.45 -11.62 -7.52
C PHE A 69 0.62 -12.68 -7.87
N GLY A 70 0.85 -13.65 -6.97
CA GLY A 70 1.89 -14.68 -7.12
C GLY A 70 3.26 -14.30 -6.53
N TYR A 71 3.49 -13.01 -6.22
CA TYR A 71 4.64 -12.59 -5.44
C TYR A 71 4.44 -12.88 -3.95
N ALA A 72 5.55 -13.06 -3.22
CA ALA A 72 5.55 -13.24 -1.77
C ALA A 72 4.68 -14.41 -1.28
N ASN A 73 4.60 -15.50 -2.04
CA ASN A 73 3.81 -16.67 -1.66
C ASN A 73 4.31 -17.25 -0.33
N GLY A 74 3.39 -17.48 0.60
CA GLY A 74 3.69 -18.09 1.89
C GLY A 74 2.55 -17.91 2.89
N THR A 75 2.87 -18.12 4.16
CA THR A 75 1.96 -17.88 5.28
C THR A 75 2.25 -16.50 5.87
N ASP A 76 1.22 -15.66 5.99
CA ASP A 76 1.34 -14.38 6.71
C ASP A 76 1.22 -14.64 8.23
N ARG A 77 2.14 -14.07 9.02
CA ARG A 77 2.28 -14.38 10.46
C ARG A 77 2.71 -13.14 11.23
N ASP A 78 1.84 -12.69 12.14
CA ASP A 78 2.19 -11.78 13.23
C ASP A 78 1.56 -12.22 14.57
N GLN A 79 2.27 -11.98 15.68
CA GLN A 79 1.86 -12.42 17.02
C GLN A 79 0.86 -11.45 17.67
N THR A 80 -0.11 -11.98 18.42
CA THR A 80 -1.10 -11.20 19.17
C THR A 80 -0.71 -10.98 20.63
N ILE A 81 -0.95 -9.76 21.15
CA ILE A 81 -1.10 -9.48 22.58
C ILE A 81 -2.59 -9.46 22.94
N VAL A 82 -2.96 -9.97 24.11
CA VAL A 82 -4.37 -10.19 24.54
C VAL A 82 -4.72 -9.29 25.72
N ASP A 83 -5.81 -8.52 25.53
CA ASP A 83 -6.60 -7.68 26.43
C ASP A 83 -5.91 -6.60 27.31
N GLY A 84 -6.24 -5.35 26.95
CA GLY A 84 -5.48 -4.14 27.29
C GLY A 84 -4.98 -3.54 25.97
N VAL A 85 -5.00 -2.21 25.78
CA VAL A 85 -4.28 -1.66 24.61
C VAL A 85 -2.82 -1.57 25.01
N ASP A 86 -2.07 -2.64 24.75
CA ASP A 86 -0.64 -2.73 25.11
C ASP A 86 0.26 -2.04 24.07
N ALA A 87 -0.24 -1.90 22.84
CA ALA A 87 0.43 -1.22 21.75
C ALA A 87 -0.59 -0.45 20.88
N ILE A 88 -0.17 0.69 20.35
CA ILE A 88 -0.96 1.52 19.43
C ILE A 88 -0.21 1.57 18.10
N SER A 89 -0.85 1.08 17.02
CA SER A 89 -0.33 1.18 15.66
C SER A 89 -1.07 2.30 14.91
N ILE A 90 -0.34 3.34 14.51
CA ILE A 90 -0.85 4.49 13.75
C ILE A 90 0.07 4.73 12.56
N SER A 91 -0.41 4.45 11.36
CA SER A 91 0.30 4.73 10.10
C SER A 91 -0.26 6.00 9.45
N LEU A 92 -0.14 7.13 10.15
CA LEU A 92 -0.48 8.47 9.67
C LEU A 92 0.56 9.48 10.18
N GLY A 93 0.71 10.59 9.46
CA GLY A 93 1.56 11.70 9.86
C GLY A 93 1.11 12.99 9.18
N PHE A 94 1.48 14.13 9.77
CA PHE A 94 1.25 15.45 9.20
C PHE A 94 2.59 16.19 9.09
N ASP A 95 2.91 16.69 7.90
CA ASP A 95 4.12 17.49 7.70
C ASP A 95 3.87 18.95 8.11
N ASN A 96 4.90 19.62 8.63
CA ASN A 96 4.92 21.06 8.94
C ASN A 96 3.98 21.51 10.09
N VAL A 97 3.60 20.63 11.00
CA VAL A 97 2.91 20.99 12.25
C VAL A 97 3.92 20.95 13.40
N PRO A 98 4.03 21.99 14.25
CA PRO A 98 4.85 21.92 15.45
C PRO A 98 4.46 20.72 16.31
N SER A 99 5.43 20.02 16.89
CA SER A 99 5.20 18.76 17.60
C SER A 99 4.20 18.83 18.78
N TYR A 100 4.00 20.01 19.36
CA TYR A 100 3.01 20.22 20.44
C TYR A 100 1.58 20.43 19.91
N ASP A 101 1.43 20.81 18.64
CA ASP A 101 0.15 20.96 17.94
C ASP A 101 -0.18 19.73 17.08
N ASP A 102 0.77 18.80 16.92
CA ASP A 102 0.55 17.53 16.22
C ASP A 102 -0.02 16.49 17.19
N ALA A 103 -1.31 16.19 17.00
CA ALA A 103 -2.03 15.19 17.78
C ALA A 103 -1.39 13.78 17.71
N ILE A 104 -0.68 13.46 16.63
CA ILE A 104 0.03 12.19 16.47
C ILE A 104 1.34 12.25 17.27
N ALA A 105 2.17 13.27 17.09
CA ALA A 105 3.43 13.42 17.82
C ALA A 105 3.24 13.50 19.35
N VAL A 106 2.20 14.21 19.81
CA VAL A 106 1.82 14.25 21.24
C VAL A 106 1.44 12.85 21.74
N ALA A 107 0.84 12.01 20.90
CA ALA A 107 0.43 10.65 21.26
C ALA A 107 1.58 9.62 21.10
N SER A 108 2.59 9.87 20.27
CA SER A 108 3.57 8.86 19.81
C SER A 108 5.00 9.07 20.32
N PHE A 109 5.23 9.92 21.33
CA PHE A 109 6.55 10.37 21.83
C PHE A 109 7.56 9.28 22.28
N ALA A 110 7.31 7.98 22.09
CA ALA A 110 8.17 6.90 22.60
C ALA A 110 8.48 5.76 21.60
N ALA A 111 8.18 5.86 20.31
CA ALA A 111 8.38 4.73 19.39
C ALA A 111 9.02 5.17 18.08
N MET A 112 10.23 4.69 17.76
CA MET A 112 10.68 4.38 16.40
C MET A 112 12.05 3.69 16.38
N GLU A 113 12.12 2.58 15.63
CA GLU A 113 13.33 2.03 15.03
C GLU A 113 12.95 1.62 13.59
N GLU A 114 13.82 1.89 12.62
CA GLU A 114 13.61 1.60 11.20
C GLU A 114 14.09 0.16 10.89
N GLY A 115 13.28 -0.63 10.19
CA GLY A 115 13.63 -1.97 9.75
C GLY A 115 13.59 -2.09 8.23
N SER A 116 14.63 -2.70 7.64
CA SER A 116 14.63 -3.13 6.24
C SER A 116 14.48 -4.65 6.16
N ILE A 117 13.89 -5.15 5.07
CA ILE A 117 13.77 -6.59 4.77
C ILE A 117 14.72 -6.95 3.62
N ASP A 118 15.22 -8.19 3.59
CA ASP A 118 16.17 -8.73 2.60
C ASP A 118 15.50 -9.27 1.32
N ARG A 119 14.18 -9.19 1.23
CA ARG A 119 13.39 -9.78 0.15
C ARG A 119 13.37 -8.92 -1.11
N SER A 120 13.59 -9.54 -2.27
CA SER A 120 13.55 -8.92 -3.59
C SER A 120 12.53 -9.58 -4.54
N TYR A 121 11.86 -8.78 -5.39
CA TYR A 121 10.93 -9.28 -6.41
C TYR A 121 11.53 -9.04 -7.80
N GLY A 122 11.98 -10.14 -8.42
CA GLY A 122 12.76 -10.10 -9.65
C GLY A 122 11.92 -10.04 -10.93
N GLY A 123 12.40 -9.26 -11.90
CA GLY A 123 12.04 -9.37 -13.32
C GLY A 123 13.28 -9.78 -14.11
N THR A 124 13.19 -10.86 -14.89
CA THR A 124 14.33 -11.35 -15.68
C THR A 124 14.23 -10.83 -17.10
N LEU A 125 15.26 -10.13 -17.56
CA LEU A 125 15.40 -9.64 -18.94
C LEU A 125 16.52 -10.41 -19.63
N THR A 126 16.19 -11.19 -20.65
CA THR A 126 17.19 -11.85 -21.51
C THR A 126 17.25 -11.13 -22.84
N LEU A 127 18.44 -10.63 -23.17
CA LEU A 127 18.72 -9.91 -24.41
C LEU A 127 19.04 -10.88 -25.55
N GLY A 128 18.86 -10.43 -26.80
CA GLY A 128 19.12 -11.25 -27.99
C GLY A 128 20.58 -11.71 -28.17
N ASN A 129 21.52 -11.09 -27.46
CA ASN A 129 22.93 -11.52 -27.40
C ASN A 129 23.22 -12.59 -26.33
N GLY A 130 22.18 -13.10 -25.65
CA GLY A 130 22.29 -14.10 -24.59
C GLY A 130 22.63 -13.54 -23.21
N ILE A 131 22.76 -12.23 -23.04
CA ILE A 131 22.96 -11.62 -21.72
C ILE A 131 21.63 -11.63 -20.97
N THR A 132 21.66 -12.14 -19.73
CA THR A 132 20.52 -12.11 -18.81
C THR A 132 20.79 -11.11 -17.68
N LEU A 133 19.82 -10.24 -17.44
CA LEU A 133 19.80 -9.25 -16.36
C LEU A 133 18.64 -9.57 -15.41
N VAL A 134 18.91 -9.58 -14.11
CA VAL A 134 17.87 -9.69 -13.08
C VAL A 134 17.63 -8.29 -12.52
N GLY A 135 16.52 -7.70 -12.92
CA GLY A 135 16.02 -6.43 -12.40
C GLY A 135 14.89 -6.65 -11.39
N TRP A 136 14.18 -5.56 -11.09
CA TRP A 136 13.04 -5.57 -10.18
C TRP A 136 11.73 -5.47 -10.94
N SER A 137 10.71 -6.24 -10.53
CA SER A 137 9.37 -6.14 -11.09
C SER A 137 8.30 -6.60 -10.10
N LEU A 138 7.18 -5.88 -10.09
CA LEU A 138 5.95 -6.19 -9.36
C LEU A 138 4.73 -6.20 -10.30
N PHE A 139 4.94 -6.47 -11.59
CA PHE A 139 3.84 -6.49 -12.56
C PHE A 139 2.82 -7.60 -12.19
N PRO A 140 1.53 -7.29 -12.01
CA PRO A 140 0.59 -8.15 -11.27
C PRO A 140 0.10 -9.39 -12.05
N ARG A 141 0.77 -9.77 -13.14
CA ARG A 141 0.43 -10.92 -13.97
C ARG A 141 1.68 -11.51 -14.60
N ASN A 142 1.56 -12.76 -15.03
CA ASN A 142 2.53 -13.35 -15.96
C ASN A 142 2.33 -12.70 -17.33
N ALA A 143 3.21 -11.78 -17.70
CA ALA A 143 3.28 -11.16 -19.02
C ALA A 143 4.59 -11.56 -19.71
N PRO A 144 4.62 -12.71 -20.41
CA PRO A 144 5.76 -13.06 -21.23
C PRO A 144 5.88 -12.06 -22.37
N VAL A 145 6.97 -11.28 -22.35
CA VAL A 145 7.35 -10.38 -23.44
C VAL A 145 8.53 -11.04 -24.14
N GLU A 146 8.25 -11.71 -25.26
CA GLU A 146 9.24 -12.51 -25.98
C GLU A 146 9.60 -11.85 -27.31
N ASN A 147 10.90 -11.72 -27.58
CA ASN A 147 11.44 -11.28 -28.88
C ASN A 147 10.94 -9.91 -29.37
N PHE A 148 10.67 -8.98 -28.46
CA PHE A 148 10.37 -7.59 -28.81
C PHE A 148 11.65 -6.79 -29.04
N PRO A 149 11.65 -5.84 -30.00
CA PRO A 149 12.80 -4.95 -30.22
C PRO A 149 13.01 -4.06 -28.99
N LEU A 150 14.26 -3.95 -28.54
CA LEU A 150 14.65 -2.93 -27.56
C LEU A 150 14.92 -1.62 -28.28
N ILE A 151 14.22 -0.56 -27.87
CA ILE A 151 14.25 0.75 -28.49
C ILE A 151 14.82 1.75 -27.49
N TYR A 152 15.93 2.38 -27.85
CA TYR A 152 16.54 3.46 -27.10
C TYR A 152 16.83 4.65 -28.01
N SER A 153 16.44 5.83 -27.55
CA SER A 153 16.81 7.10 -28.17
C SER A 153 16.82 8.20 -27.13
N LYS A 154 17.83 9.08 -27.19
CA LYS A 154 17.93 10.25 -26.31
C LYS A 154 16.74 11.22 -26.43
N ILE A 155 15.96 11.12 -27.52
CA ILE A 155 14.81 12.00 -27.77
C ILE A 155 13.66 11.69 -26.80
N PHE A 156 13.43 10.40 -26.52
CA PHE A 156 12.31 9.93 -25.66
C PHE A 156 12.76 9.12 -24.44
N SER A 157 14.06 8.93 -24.20
CA SER A 157 14.59 8.16 -23.06
C SER A 157 14.19 8.75 -21.70
N SER A 158 13.78 10.01 -21.61
CA SER A 158 13.21 10.55 -20.37
C SER A 158 11.80 10.04 -20.02
N CYS A 159 11.14 9.34 -20.95
CA CYS A 159 9.81 8.71 -20.80
C CYS A 159 8.76 9.64 -20.19
N ASN A 160 8.70 10.88 -20.69
CA ASN A 160 7.85 11.93 -20.16
C ASN A 160 6.80 12.47 -21.16
N SER A 161 6.98 12.20 -22.45
CA SER A 161 6.17 12.75 -23.54
C SER A 161 5.40 11.64 -24.24
N LEU A 162 4.08 11.74 -24.20
CA LEU A 162 3.17 10.75 -24.79
C LEU A 162 3.32 10.68 -26.32
N GLU A 163 3.37 11.84 -26.97
CA GLU A 163 3.50 11.96 -28.43
C GLU A 163 4.78 11.29 -28.95
N LEU A 164 5.91 11.55 -28.31
CA LEU A 164 7.19 10.97 -28.72
C LEU A 164 7.26 9.45 -28.50
N LEU A 165 6.59 8.93 -27.47
CA LEU A 165 6.52 7.50 -27.20
C LEU A 165 5.64 6.78 -28.23
N LEU A 166 4.47 7.35 -28.54
CA LEU A 166 3.53 6.83 -29.54
C LEU A 166 4.13 6.76 -30.96
N ASP A 167 4.81 7.82 -31.38
CA ASP A 167 5.39 7.90 -32.72
C ASP A 167 6.60 6.96 -32.92
N SER A 168 7.33 6.68 -31.83
CA SER A 168 8.63 6.00 -31.92
C SER A 168 8.59 4.50 -31.60
N ALA A 169 7.56 4.03 -30.87
CA ALA A 169 7.56 2.67 -30.34
C ALA A 169 6.13 2.11 -30.10
N PRO A 170 5.30 1.94 -31.15
CA PRO A 170 4.00 1.30 -31.00
C PRO A 170 4.12 -0.18 -30.58
N GLU A 171 5.22 -0.86 -30.96
CA GLU A 171 5.46 -2.28 -30.65
C GLU A 171 6.94 -2.53 -30.31
N GLY A 172 7.34 -2.29 -29.05
CA GLY A 172 8.71 -2.53 -28.60
C GLY A 172 8.92 -2.29 -27.11
N ILE A 173 10.10 -2.68 -26.60
CA ILE A 173 10.52 -2.41 -25.22
C ILE A 173 11.31 -1.09 -25.21
N ILE A 174 10.77 -0.07 -24.55
CA ILE A 174 11.40 1.25 -24.46
C ILE A 174 12.33 1.30 -23.25
N ILE A 175 13.55 1.80 -23.45
CA ILE A 175 14.51 2.04 -22.37
C ILE A 175 14.40 3.49 -21.88
N CYS A 176 14.14 3.66 -20.58
CA CYS A 176 14.04 4.95 -19.91
C CYS A 176 15.29 5.25 -19.06
N ASP A 177 15.78 6.48 -19.13
CA ASP A 177 16.85 7.01 -18.28
C ASP A 177 16.30 7.43 -16.90
N ASP A 178 17.11 7.30 -15.86
CA ASP A 178 16.77 7.73 -14.50
C ASP A 178 16.85 9.26 -14.35
N THR A 179 15.86 9.93 -14.91
CA THR A 179 15.75 11.40 -14.92
C THR A 179 14.60 11.91 -14.05
N ARG A 180 13.68 11.02 -13.66
CA ARG A 180 12.45 11.31 -12.91
C ARG A 180 12.01 10.08 -12.11
N PRO A 181 11.15 10.27 -11.09
CA PRO A 181 10.60 9.14 -10.35
C PRO A 181 9.98 8.10 -11.29
N VAL A 182 10.39 6.84 -11.12
CA VAL A 182 9.94 5.69 -11.92
C VAL A 182 8.42 5.62 -12.01
N SER A 183 7.69 5.98 -10.94
CA SER A 183 6.23 6.02 -10.92
C SER A 183 5.63 6.96 -11.97
N LYS A 184 6.26 8.11 -12.25
CA LYS A 184 5.83 9.04 -13.29
C LYS A 184 6.13 8.51 -14.69
N GLN A 185 7.25 7.80 -14.85
CA GLN A 185 7.62 7.19 -16.13
C GLN A 185 6.67 6.03 -16.46
N ILE A 186 6.42 5.12 -15.51
CA ILE A 186 5.47 4.01 -15.68
C ILE A 186 4.09 4.54 -16.07
N LYS A 187 3.60 5.57 -15.38
CA LYS A 187 2.31 6.20 -15.73
C LYS A 187 2.27 6.65 -17.19
N ARG A 188 3.34 7.27 -17.68
CA ARG A 188 3.41 7.76 -19.06
C ARG A 188 3.52 6.64 -20.09
N VAL A 189 4.33 5.63 -19.82
CA VAL A 189 4.44 4.45 -20.69
C VAL A 189 3.14 3.64 -20.73
N THR A 190 2.35 3.63 -19.64
CA THR A 190 1.05 2.94 -19.61
C THR A 190 -0.07 3.72 -20.33
N GLU A 191 0.12 5.03 -20.52
CA GLU A 191 -0.82 5.90 -21.23
C GLU A 191 -0.54 6.00 -22.74
N ALA A 192 0.68 5.63 -23.17
CA ALA A 192 1.10 5.49 -24.56
C ALA A 192 0.61 4.16 -25.14
#